data_AF-A0A6I5CTH4-F1
#
_entry.id   AF-A0A6I5CTH4-F1
#
_cell.length_a   1.000
_cell.length_b   1.000
_cell.length_c   1.000
_cell.angle_alpha   90.00
_cell.angle_beta   90.00
_cell.angle_gamma   90.00
#
_symmetry.space_group_name_H-M   'P 1'
#
loop_
_entity.id
_entity.type
_entity.pdbx_description
1 polymer ?
#
loop_
_entity_poly.entity_id
_entity_poly.type
_entity_poly.pdbx_seq_one_letter_code
_entity_poly.pdbx_strand_id
1 'polypeptide(L)'
;MRWLVGWSSAAAGTAGAGSAGATGYDGETVQPVGSQLLWGDPDPLWAVGDWRPDEIRLVRADAQTRIAVLGVCGASDEQLRVGLLAARGGALRHLTAWPGS
;
A
#
# COMPACT_ATOMS: atom_id res chain seq x y z
N MET A 1 -17.33 4.98 8.32
CA MET A 1 -16.62 5.82 7.33
C MET A 1 -15.29 5.13 7.08
N ARG A 2 -14.91 4.97 5.81
CA ARG A 2 -13.79 4.11 5.39
C ARG A 2 -12.79 4.94 4.60
N TRP A 3 -11.53 4.95 5.02
CA TRP A 3 -10.46 5.66 4.30
C TRP A 3 -9.10 4.99 4.49
N LEU A 4 -8.15 5.40 3.66
CA LEU A 4 -6.74 4.99 3.75
C LEU A 4 -5.92 6.15 4.28
N VAL A 5 -4.92 5.84 5.11
CA VAL A 5 -3.90 6.79 5.57
C VAL A 5 -2.55 6.15 5.32
N GLY A 6 -1.60 6.88 4.75
CA GLY A 6 -0.26 6.40 4.54
C GLY A 6 0.70 7.54 4.21
N TRP A 7 1.99 7.22 4.26
CA TRP A 7 3.07 8.14 3.92
C TRP A 7 3.77 7.68 2.64
N SER A 8 4.35 8.61 1.91
CA SER A 8 5.13 8.34 0.70
C SER A 8 6.44 9.11 0.74
N SER A 9 7.55 8.38 0.70
CA SER A 9 8.91 8.90 0.64
C SER A 9 9.32 9.31 -0.77
N ALA A 10 8.48 9.10 -1.79
CA ALA A 10 8.81 9.31 -3.20
C ALA A 10 9.21 10.76 -3.55
N ALA A 11 8.89 11.74 -2.68
CA ALA A 11 9.26 13.15 -2.85
C ALA A 11 10.61 13.53 -2.19
N ALA A 12 11.12 12.74 -1.24
CA ALA A 12 12.33 13.08 -0.50
C ALA A 12 13.55 12.47 -1.18
N GLY A 13 14.12 13.20 -2.14
CA GLY A 13 15.43 12.87 -2.68
C GLY A 13 16.44 12.63 -1.54
N THR A 14 17.09 11.47 -1.55
CA THR A 14 18.25 11.14 -0.70
C THR A 14 18.10 11.29 0.82
N ALA A 15 16.90 11.16 1.39
CA ALA A 15 16.80 10.99 2.84
C ALA A 15 17.20 9.55 3.19
N GLY A 16 18.16 9.40 4.13
CA GLY A 16 18.62 8.09 4.62
C GLY A 16 17.49 7.24 5.20
N ALA A 17 17.79 5.98 5.51
CA ALA A 17 16.83 5.02 6.05
C ALA A 17 16.16 5.56 7.34
N GLY A 18 14.98 6.15 7.17
CA GLY A 18 14.06 6.57 8.21
C GLY A 18 12.65 6.22 7.75
N SER A 19 11.79 5.86 8.70
CA SER A 19 10.39 5.52 8.48
C SER A 19 9.59 6.76 8.05
N ALA A 20 8.93 6.72 6.91
CA ALA A 20 7.97 7.75 6.53
C ALA A 20 6.79 7.70 7.49
N GLY A 21 6.48 8.82 8.12
CA GLY A 21 5.52 8.88 9.22
C GLY A 21 6.14 8.83 10.61
N ALA A 22 7.48 8.77 10.71
CA ALA A 22 8.17 9.20 11.93
C ALA A 22 7.97 10.71 12.13
N THR A 23 7.35 11.09 13.24
CA THR A 23 7.14 12.52 13.59
C THR A 23 8.06 12.99 14.73
N GLY A 24 8.85 12.09 15.32
CA GLY A 24 9.71 12.35 16.47
C GLY A 24 11.18 12.06 16.19
N TYR A 25 12.07 12.61 17.04
CA TYR A 25 13.51 12.37 17.00
C TYR A 25 13.88 10.90 17.24
N ASP A 26 12.98 10.13 17.87
CA ASP A 26 13.16 8.73 18.23
C ASP A 26 12.62 7.74 17.17
N GLY A 27 12.13 8.22 16.01
CA GLY A 27 11.64 7.35 14.93
C GLY A 27 10.25 6.73 15.16
N GLU A 28 9.49 7.23 16.14
CA GLU A 28 8.14 6.75 16.45
C GLU A 28 7.20 7.00 15.26
N THR A 29 6.66 5.92 14.69
CA THR A 29 5.69 5.97 13.58
C THR A 29 4.31 6.28 14.14
N VAL A 30 3.67 7.34 13.63
CA VAL A 30 2.30 7.69 14.01
C VAL A 30 1.32 6.62 13.53
N GLN A 31 0.66 5.93 14.46
CA GLN A 31 -0.41 4.98 14.15
C GLN A 31 -1.78 5.68 14.25
N PRO A 32 -2.59 5.70 13.17
CA PRO A 32 -3.95 6.23 13.24
C PRO A 32 -4.83 5.42 14.20
N VAL A 33 -5.66 6.09 15.00
CA VAL A 33 -6.59 5.42 15.93
C VAL A 33 -7.64 4.64 15.15
N GLY A 34 -7.97 3.42 15.61
CA GLY A 34 -8.98 2.57 14.97
C GLY A 34 -8.57 2.07 13.58
N SER A 35 -7.27 1.89 13.36
CA SER A 35 -6.70 1.47 12.09
C SER A 35 -6.12 0.06 12.12
N GLN A 36 -6.11 -0.58 10.96
CA GLN A 36 -5.35 -1.81 10.69
C GLN A 36 -4.15 -1.48 9.79
N LEU A 37 -2.97 -1.96 10.17
CA LEU A 37 -1.76 -1.80 9.38
C LEU A 37 -1.83 -2.74 8.16
N LEU A 38 -1.78 -2.18 6.95
CA LEU A 38 -1.69 -2.97 5.72
C LEU A 38 -0.24 -3.32 5.42
N TRP A 39 0.66 -2.35 5.57
CA TRP A 39 2.10 -2.60 5.53
C TRP A 39 2.89 -1.48 6.21
N GLY A 40 4.05 -1.83 6.76
CA GLY A 40 4.93 -0.90 7.46
C GLY A 40 5.96 -0.22 6.55
N ASP A 41 7.04 0.22 7.17
CA ASP A 41 8.16 0.98 6.61
C ASP A 41 8.68 0.54 5.22
N PRO A 42 9.37 1.45 4.48
CA PRO A 42 9.55 2.87 4.81
C PRO A 42 8.29 3.69 4.56
N ASP A 43 7.33 3.20 3.77
CA ASP A 43 6.12 3.92 3.37
C ASP A 43 4.88 3.18 3.90
N PRO A 44 4.56 3.36 5.19
CA PRO A 44 3.51 2.58 5.81
C PRO A 44 2.12 3.02 5.33
N LEU A 45 1.20 2.05 5.27
CA LEU A 45 -0.19 2.24 4.88
C LEU A 45 -1.12 1.55 5.88
N TRP A 46 -2.19 2.25 6.26
CA TRP A 46 -3.24 1.77 7.15
C TRP A 46 -4.61 1.93 6.49
N ALA A 47 -5.49 0.98 6.78
CA ALA A 47 -6.92 1.13 6.55
C ALA A 47 -7.61 1.56 7.85
N VAL A 48 -8.41 2.62 7.78
CA VAL A 48 -9.09 3.21 8.94
C VAL A 48 -10.59 3.09 8.76
N GLY A 49 -11.28 2.74 9.86
CA GLY A 49 -12.72 2.52 9.88
C GLY A 49 -13.08 1.04 9.82
N ASP A 50 -14.31 0.75 9.42
CA ASP A 50 -14.97 -0.55 9.51
C ASP A 50 -14.66 -1.51 8.34
N TRP A 51 -13.46 -1.42 7.77
CA TRP A 51 -13.00 -2.33 6.71
C TRP A 51 -12.97 -3.77 7.23
N ARG A 52 -13.58 -4.70 6.48
CA ARG A 52 -13.47 -6.12 6.80
C ARG A 52 -12.21 -6.72 6.18
N PRO A 53 -11.57 -7.70 6.83
CA PRO A 53 -10.36 -8.33 6.29
C PRO A 53 -10.55 -8.96 4.90
N ASP A 54 -11.75 -9.47 4.60
CA ASP A 54 -12.12 -10.03 3.29
C ASP A 54 -12.35 -8.98 2.21
N GLU A 55 -12.54 -7.71 2.59
CA GLU A 55 -12.68 -6.59 1.64
C GLU A 55 -11.32 -6.02 1.19
N ILE A 56 -10.22 -6.42 1.83
CA ILE A 56 -8.87 -5.93 1.53
C ILE A 56 -7.97 -7.10 1.16
N ARG A 57 -7.48 -7.09 -0.08
CA ARG A 57 -6.51 -8.07 -0.57
C ARG A 57 -5.14 -7.43 -0.74
N LEU A 58 -4.16 -7.93 0.01
CA LEU A 58 -2.78 -7.47 -0.06
C LEU A 58 -1.96 -8.42 -0.93
N VAL A 59 -1.31 -7.86 -1.96
CA VAL A 59 -0.40 -8.61 -2.83
C VAL A 59 0.97 -7.95 -2.80
N ARG A 60 1.99 -8.77 -2.55
CA ARG A 60 3.39 -8.37 -2.58
C ARG A 60 4.06 -9.07 -3.77
N ALA A 61 4.67 -8.28 -4.66
CA ALA A 61 5.46 -8.78 -5.77
C ALA A 61 6.94 -8.92 -5.39
N ASP A 62 7.47 -7.96 -4.60
CA ASP A 62 8.83 -8.03 -4.04
C ASP A 62 8.94 -7.22 -2.71
N ALA A 63 10.16 -6.99 -2.23
CA ALA A 63 10.39 -6.27 -0.96
C ALA A 63 9.82 -4.84 -0.96
N GLN A 64 9.80 -4.17 -2.10
CA GLN A 64 9.40 -2.76 -2.24
C GLN A 64 8.07 -2.61 -2.98
N THR A 65 7.70 -3.57 -3.82
CA THR A 65 6.54 -3.50 -4.70
C THR A 65 5.35 -4.28 -4.13
N ARG A 66 4.33 -3.54 -3.72
CA ARG A 66 3.14 -4.03 -3.00
C ARG A 66 1.90 -3.25 -3.44
N ILE A 67 0.74 -3.91 -3.39
CA ILE A 67 -0.56 -3.33 -3.74
C ILE A 67 -1.63 -3.81 -2.74
N ALA A 68 -2.52 -2.90 -2.36
CA ALA A 68 -3.77 -3.22 -1.67
C ALA A 68 -4.92 -3.05 -2.66
N VAL A 69 -5.72 -4.11 -2.82
CA VAL A 69 -6.97 -4.06 -3.56
C VAL A 69 -8.12 -4.00 -2.57
N LEU A 70 -8.99 -3.02 -2.72
CA LEU A 70 -10.16 -2.82 -1.86
C LEU A 70 -11.42 -3.12 -2.66
N GLY A 71 -12.28 -4.00 -2.15
CA GLY A 71 -13.46 -4.49 -2.86
C GLY A 71 -13.14 -5.67 -3.79
N VAL A 72 -13.85 -5.76 -4.92
CA VAL A 72 -13.81 -6.94 -5.80
C VAL A 72 -12.91 -6.69 -7.00
N CYS A 73 -11.94 -7.58 -7.22
CA CYS A 73 -11.08 -7.57 -8.39
C CYS A 73 -10.94 -8.99 -8.94
N GLY A 74 -11.26 -9.17 -10.22
CA GLY A 74 -11.23 -10.48 -10.89
C GLY A 74 -9.83 -11.06 -11.12
N ALA A 75 -8.76 -10.31 -10.83
CA ALA A 75 -7.40 -10.82 -10.93
C ALA A 75 -7.09 -11.82 -9.81
N SER A 76 -6.33 -12.87 -10.14
CA SER A 76 -5.65 -13.69 -9.14
C SER A 76 -4.45 -12.96 -8.56
N ASP A 77 -3.95 -13.41 -7.40
CA ASP A 77 -2.74 -12.85 -6.79
C ASP A 77 -1.54 -12.91 -7.73
N GLU A 78 -1.44 -13.96 -8.55
CA GLU A 78 -0.35 -14.11 -9.51
C GLU A 78 -0.46 -13.10 -10.66
N GLN A 79 -1.67 -12.88 -11.18
CA GLN A 79 -1.92 -11.86 -12.18
C GLN A 79 -1.62 -10.45 -11.64
N LEU A 80 -1.96 -10.20 -10.37
CA LEU A 80 -1.63 -8.95 -9.70
C LEU A 80 -0.12 -8.77 -9.53
N ARG A 81 0.63 -9.83 -9.15
CA ARG A 81 2.10 -9.76 -9.07
C ARG A 81 2.72 -9.41 -10.42
N VAL A 82 2.34 -10.13 -11.48
CA VAL A 82 2.85 -9.88 -12.85
C VAL A 82 2.50 -8.47 -13.32
N GLY A 83 1.25 -8.04 -13.15
CA GLY A 83 0.80 -6.70 -13.52
C GLY A 83 1.53 -5.59 -12.75
N LEU A 84 1.78 -5.81 -11.46
CA LEU A 84 2.47 -4.85 -10.61
C LEU A 84 3.95 -4.70 -11.00
N LEU A 85 4.62 -5.80 -11.33
CA LEU A 85 5.99 -5.77 -11.86
C LEU A 85 6.04 -5.07 -13.23
N ALA A 86 5.07 -5.32 -14.11
CA ALA A 86 4.97 -4.63 -15.40
C ALA A 86 4.69 -3.12 -15.25
N ALA A 87 4.02 -2.71 -14.17
CA ALA A 87 3.69 -1.32 -13.88
C ALA A 87 4.83 -0.51 -13.22
N ARG A 88 5.99 -1.13 -12.92
CA ARG A 88 7.11 -0.54 -12.14
C ARG A 88 7.76 0.74 -12.73
N GLY A 89 7.30 1.22 -13.89
CA GLY A 89 7.64 2.51 -14.49
C GLY A 89 6.47 3.49 -14.64
N GLY A 90 5.39 3.33 -13.86
CA GLY A 90 4.19 4.18 -13.93
C GLY A 90 3.14 3.71 -14.95
N ALA A 91 3.29 2.51 -15.51
CA ALA A 91 2.34 1.95 -16.47
C ALA A 91 1.10 1.33 -15.78
N LEU A 92 0.43 2.10 -14.91
CA LEU A 92 -0.66 1.63 -14.05
C LEU A 92 -1.89 1.10 -14.82
N ARG A 93 -2.02 1.41 -16.12
CA ARG A 93 -3.03 0.82 -17.01
C ARG A 93 -3.04 -0.72 -17.02
N HIS A 94 -1.89 -1.35 -16.73
CA HIS A 94 -1.80 -2.80 -16.62
C HIS A 94 -2.53 -3.35 -15.40
N LEU A 95 -2.85 -2.50 -14.42
CA LEU A 95 -3.55 -2.86 -13.19
C LEU A 95 -5.07 -2.71 -13.28
N THR A 96 -5.58 -2.07 -14.35
CA THR A 96 -7.01 -1.73 -14.50
C THR A 96 -7.71 -2.54 -15.59
N ALA A 97 -7.14 -3.69 -15.96
CA ALA A 97 -7.62 -4.50 -17.08
C ALA A 97 -8.58 -5.62 -16.67
N TRP A 98 -8.88 -5.78 -15.38
CA TRP A 98 -9.70 -6.88 -14.86
C TRP A 98 -11.07 -6.38 -14.40
N PRO A 99 -12.12 -7.22 -14.47
CA PRO A 99 -13.42 -6.84 -13.94
C PRO A 99 -13.32 -6.37 -12.47
N GLY A 100 -13.90 -5.21 -12.19
CA GLY A 100 -13.94 -4.61 -10.84
C GLY A 100 -12.72 -3.77 -10.46
N SER A 101 -11.73 -3.59 -11.34
CA SER A 101 -10.58 -2.69 -11.13
C SER A 101 -10.88 -1.23 -11.44
#